data_AF-A0A178A711-F1
#
_entry.id   AF-A0A178A711-F1
#
_cell.length_a   1.000
_cell.length_b   1.000
_cell.length_c   1.000
_cell.angle_alpha   90.00
_cell.angle_beta   90.00
_cell.angle_gamma   90.00
#
_symmetry.space_group_name_H-M   'P 1'
#
loop_
_entity.id
_entity.type
_entity.pdbx_description
1 polymer ?
#
loop_
_entity_poly.entity_id
_entity_poly.type
_entity_poly.pdbx_seq_one_letter_code
_entity_poly.pdbx_strand_id
1 'polypeptide(L)'
;MAKITGTTHHCPGAKGWVGDISPGGCRSTRSAYMTYCSKHQMPCVNGCLRGHHLKNQSGCCSCIEREEAAERRAKAQAEKQRNANRDDNAFWNPPKQRKR
;
A
#
# COMPACT_ATOMS: atom_id res chain seq x y z
N MET A 1 -32.22 -22.69 -18.63
CA MET A 1 -31.10 -21.71 -18.73
C MET A 1 -30.18 -21.94 -17.54
N ALA A 2 -28.97 -22.46 -17.77
CA ALA A 2 -28.01 -22.69 -16.68
C ALA A 2 -27.61 -21.36 -16.05
N LYS A 3 -27.86 -21.19 -14.74
CA LYS A 3 -27.40 -20.01 -14.00
C LYS A 3 -25.88 -20.05 -13.97
N ILE A 4 -25.24 -19.07 -14.61
CA ILE A 4 -23.80 -18.84 -14.49
C ILE A 4 -23.55 -18.49 -13.02
N THR A 5 -23.06 -19.44 -12.23
CA THR A 5 -22.77 -19.30 -10.78
C THR A 5 -21.38 -18.74 -10.51
N GLY A 6 -20.62 -18.39 -11.55
CA GLY A 6 -19.35 -17.69 -11.40
C GLY A 6 -19.57 -16.28 -10.83
N THR A 7 -18.76 -15.89 -9.85
CA THR A 7 -18.64 -14.47 -9.50
C THR A 7 -18.13 -13.75 -10.75
N THR A 8 -19.01 -13.05 -11.47
CA THR A 8 -18.72 -12.40 -12.78
C THR A 8 -17.50 -11.47 -12.70
N HIS A 9 -17.08 -11.09 -11.49
CA HIS A 9 -15.85 -10.38 -11.22
C HIS A 9 -15.41 -10.67 -9.78
N HIS A 10 -14.11 -10.86 -9.57
CA HIS A 10 -13.53 -10.96 -8.24
C HIS A 10 -13.34 -9.56 -7.66
N CYS A 11 -14.29 -9.13 -6.82
CA CYS A 11 -14.20 -7.89 -6.04
C CYS A 11 -14.00 -8.24 -4.56
N PRO A 12 -12.95 -7.72 -3.87
CA PRO A 12 -12.80 -7.91 -2.42
C PRO A 12 -14.03 -7.44 -1.63
N GLY A 13 -14.65 -6.34 -2.07
CA GLY A 13 -15.90 -5.81 -1.48
C GLY A 13 -17.15 -6.68 -1.70
N ALA A 14 -17.07 -7.78 -2.46
CA ALA A 14 -18.15 -8.74 -2.53
C ALA A 14 -18.36 -9.48 -1.20
N LYS A 15 -17.27 -9.69 -0.44
CA LYS A 15 -17.27 -10.48 0.79
C LYS A 15 -17.00 -9.65 2.06
N GLY A 16 -16.63 -8.38 1.92
CA GLY A 16 -16.26 -7.53 3.04
C GLY A 16 -16.58 -6.05 2.81
N TRP A 17 -16.49 -5.28 3.89
CA TRP A 17 -16.66 -3.83 3.86
C TRP A 17 -15.45 -3.16 3.22
N VAL A 18 -15.69 -2.08 2.49
CA VAL A 18 -14.63 -1.27 1.87
C VAL A 18 -14.81 0.17 2.37
N GLY A 19 -14.13 0.49 3.48
CA GLY A 19 -14.46 1.68 4.26
C GLY A 19 -15.93 1.61 4.70
N ASP A 20 -16.70 2.65 4.40
CA ASP A 20 -18.14 2.73 4.71
C ASP A 20 -19.04 2.08 3.64
N ILE A 21 -18.45 1.43 2.63
CA ILE A 21 -19.19 0.82 1.52
C ILE A 21 -19.57 -0.62 1.87
N SER A 22 -20.86 -0.90 1.86
CA SER A 22 -21.42 -2.21 2.22
C SER A 22 -20.94 -3.36 1.31
N PRO A 23 -20.82 -4.59 1.85
CA PRO A 23 -20.51 -5.78 1.05
C PRO A 23 -21.57 -6.05 -0.02
N GLY A 24 -21.20 -6.83 -1.05
CA GLY A 24 -22.13 -7.27 -2.09
C GLY A 24 -22.64 -6.17 -3.02
N GLY A 25 -23.65 -6.48 -3.85
CA GLY A 25 -24.21 -5.54 -4.84
C GLY A 25 -23.18 -5.07 -5.88
N CYS A 26 -22.24 -5.94 -6.23
CA CYS A 26 -21.08 -5.55 -7.00
C CYS A 26 -21.42 -5.37 -8.48
N ARG A 27 -20.91 -4.30 -9.09
CA ARG A 27 -21.21 -3.91 -10.47
C ARG A 27 -19.93 -3.81 -11.26
N SER A 28 -19.73 -4.75 -12.19
CA SER A 28 -18.59 -4.73 -13.09
C SER A 28 -18.72 -3.56 -14.07
N THR A 29 -17.66 -2.77 -14.21
CA THR A 29 -17.56 -1.64 -15.13
C THR A 29 -16.22 -1.73 -15.85
N ARG A 30 -16.23 -1.44 -17.15
CA ARG A 30 -15.04 -1.52 -18.01
C ARG A 30 -14.57 -0.12 -18.37
N SER A 31 -13.31 0.16 -18.10
CA SER A 31 -12.58 1.30 -18.67
C SER A 31 -11.85 0.86 -19.94
N ALA A 32 -11.19 1.79 -20.62
CA ALA A 32 -10.39 1.51 -21.82
C ALA A 32 -9.34 0.39 -21.61
N TYR A 33 -8.81 0.24 -20.39
CA TYR A 33 -7.67 -0.66 -20.13
C TYR A 33 -7.91 -1.71 -19.05
N MET A 34 -9.00 -1.64 -18.28
CA MET A 34 -9.28 -2.60 -17.21
C MET A 34 -10.77 -2.69 -16.86
N THR A 35 -11.16 -3.82 -16.27
CA THR A 35 -12.49 -4.06 -15.70
C THR A 35 -12.39 -4.05 -14.18
N TYR A 36 -13.27 -3.32 -13.50
CA TYR A 36 -13.28 -3.20 -12.04
C TYR A 36 -14.72 -3.06 -11.52
N CYS A 37 -14.92 -3.27 -10.22
CA CYS A 37 -16.20 -3.04 -9.55
C CYS A 37 -16.42 -1.54 -9.31
N SER A 38 -17.39 -0.90 -9.95
CA SER A 38 -17.65 0.53 -9.74
C SER A 38 -18.18 0.88 -8.34
N LYS A 39 -18.70 -0.10 -7.59
CA LYS A 39 -19.13 0.10 -6.20
C LYS A 39 -17.93 0.22 -5.25
N HIS A 40 -17.04 -0.75 -5.29
CA HIS A 40 -15.97 -0.93 -4.29
C HIS A 40 -14.58 -0.50 -4.75
N GLN A 41 -14.36 -0.44 -6.05
CA GLN A 41 -13.07 -0.13 -6.66
C GLN A 41 -13.16 1.17 -7.46
N MET A 42 -12.00 1.77 -7.72
CA MET A 42 -11.84 2.94 -8.58
C MET A 42 -10.52 2.87 -9.35
N PRO A 43 -10.41 3.55 -10.51
CA PRO A 43 -9.14 3.73 -11.20
C PRO A 43 -8.11 4.42 -10.29
N CYS A 44 -6.84 4.07 -10.47
CA CYS A 44 -5.76 4.63 -9.67
C CYS A 44 -5.67 6.15 -9.84
N VAL A 45 -5.81 6.87 -8.73
CA VAL A 45 -5.72 8.34 -8.68
C VAL A 45 -4.31 8.86 -9.02
N ASN A 46 -3.28 8.03 -8.85
CA ASN A 46 -1.88 8.36 -9.13
C ASN A 46 -1.48 8.19 -10.62
N GLY A 47 -2.45 8.04 -11.52
CA GLY A 47 -2.20 7.99 -12.97
C GLY A 47 -1.76 6.62 -13.51
N CYS A 48 -1.90 5.53 -12.74
CA CYS A 48 -1.58 4.19 -13.24
C CYS A 48 -2.63 3.71 -14.25
N LEU A 49 -2.27 3.67 -15.54
CA LEU A 49 -3.16 3.33 -16.67
C LEU A 49 -3.97 2.03 -16.50
N ARG A 50 -3.37 1.00 -15.88
CA ARG A 50 -3.97 -0.32 -15.66
C ARG A 50 -4.22 -0.64 -14.18
N GLY A 51 -4.00 0.34 -13.30
CA GLY A 51 -4.17 0.16 -11.86
C GLY A 51 -5.57 0.56 -11.40
N HIS A 52 -6.19 -0.27 -10.57
CA HIS A 52 -7.32 0.11 -9.73
C HIS A 52 -6.98 -0.17 -8.27
N HIS A 53 -7.74 0.42 -7.36
CA HIS A 53 -7.68 0.12 -5.94
C HIS A 53 -9.07 0.17 -5.33
N LEU A 54 -9.16 -0.29 -4.08
CA LEU A 54 -10.37 -0.10 -3.30
C LEU A 54 -10.55 1.39 -2.98
N LYS A 55 -11.80 1.87 -2.91
CA LYS A 55 -12.08 3.29 -2.68
C LYS A 55 -11.59 3.83 -1.34
N ASN A 56 -11.32 2.95 -0.37
CA ASN A 56 -10.74 3.32 0.93
C ASN A 56 -9.20 3.29 0.94
N GLN A 57 -8.55 2.94 -0.18
CA GLN A 57 -7.09 2.93 -0.32
C GLN A 57 -6.61 4.20 -1.02
N SER A 58 -5.38 4.64 -0.70
CA SER A 58 -4.73 5.82 -1.28
C SER A 58 -4.24 5.61 -2.72
N GLY A 59 -4.07 4.35 -3.16
CA GLY A 59 -3.57 4.04 -4.50
C GLY A 59 -3.60 2.55 -4.81
N CYS A 60 -3.23 2.18 -6.04
CA CYS A 60 -3.09 0.78 -6.43
C CYS A 60 -1.91 0.10 -5.72
N CYS A 61 -1.87 -1.23 -5.78
CA CYS A 61 -0.84 -2.05 -5.12
C CYS A 61 0.58 -1.52 -5.39
N SER A 62 0.90 -1.19 -6.65
CA SER A 62 2.23 -0.66 -7.01
C SER A 62 2.51 0.73 -6.42
N CYS A 63 1.49 1.57 -6.21
CA CYS A 63 1.66 2.86 -5.53
C CYS A 63 1.96 2.63 -4.04
N ILE A 64 1.20 1.74 -3.40
CA ILE A 64 1.38 1.39 -1.99
C ILE A 64 2.77 0.80 -1.77
N GLU A 65 3.18 -0.17 -2.58
CA GLU A 65 4.53 -0.77 -2.49
C GLU A 65 5.65 0.25 -2.67
N ARG A 66 5.45 1.24 -3.55
CA ARG A 66 6.42 2.32 -3.76
C ARG A 66 6.53 3.23 -2.53
N GLU A 67 5.39 3.57 -1.93
CA GLU A 67 5.33 4.35 -0.68
C GLU A 67 6.01 3.58 0.46
N GLU A 68 5.66 2.32 0.66
CA GLU A 68 6.27 1.45 1.67
C GLU A 68 7.78 1.26 1.44
N ALA A 69 8.23 1.16 0.18
CA ALA A 69 9.65 1.08 -0.14
C ALA A 69 10.38 2.39 0.18
N ALA A 70 9.76 3.55 -0.08
CA ALA A 70 10.31 4.85 0.28
C ALA A 70 10.42 5.01 1.81
N GLU A 71 9.39 4.62 2.56
CA GLU A 71 9.41 4.64 4.02
C GLU A 71 10.50 3.73 4.60
N ARG A 72 10.65 2.51 4.06
CA ARG A 72 11.71 1.59 4.49
C ARG A 72 13.10 2.18 4.24
N ARG A 73 13.31 2.83 3.09
CA ARG A 73 14.58 3.51 2.78
C ARG A 73 14.83 4.68 3.74
N ALA A 74 13.82 5.50 4.01
CA ALA A 74 13.93 6.62 4.93
C ALA A 74 14.27 6.15 6.36
N LYS A 75 13.61 5.10 6.85
CA LYS A 75 13.91 4.48 8.16
C LYS A 75 15.34 3.95 8.22
N ALA A 76 15.79 3.24 7.19
CA ALA A 76 17.16 2.73 7.12
C ALA A 76 18.21 3.85 7.07
N GLN A 77 17.93 4.95 6.37
CA GLN A 77 18.81 6.12 6.34
C GLN A 77 18.87 6.84 7.70
N ALA A 78 17.71 7.03 8.35
CA ALA A 78 17.64 7.64 9.67
C ALA A 78 18.38 6.80 10.73
N GLU A 79 18.26 5.46 10.66
CA GLU A 79 19.00 4.56 11.55
C GLU A 79 20.51 4.62 11.31
N LYS A 80 20.95 4.62 10.03
CA LYS A 80 22.36 4.80 9.68
C LYS A 80 22.91 6.12 10.18
N GLN A 81 22.17 7.22 10.02
CA GLN A 81 22.59 8.54 10.52
C GLN A 81 22.64 8.55 12.06
N ARG A 82 21.66 7.95 12.74
CA ARG A 82 21.66 7.85 14.20
C ARG A 82 22.86 7.05 14.72
N ASN A 83 23.19 5.94 14.07
CA ASN A 83 24.35 5.13 14.44
C ASN A 83 25.67 5.85 14.12
N ALA A 84 25.78 6.48 12.95
CA ALA A 84 26.96 7.30 12.61
C ALA A 84 27.18 8.44 13.63
N ASN A 85 26.12 9.15 14.01
CA ASN A 85 26.21 10.22 15.02
C ASN A 85 26.58 9.68 16.41
N ARG A 86 26.12 8.48 16.75
CA ARG A 86 26.47 7.80 18.01
C ARG A 86 27.93 7.36 18.02
N ASP A 87 28.39 6.75 16.93
CA ASP A 87 29.77 6.25 16.80
C ASP A 87 30.77 7.41 16.75
N ASP A 88 30.44 8.50 16.05
CA ASP A 88 31.25 9.72 16.02
C ASP A 88 31.33 10.38 17.41
N ASN A 89 30.21 10.47 18.14
CA ASN A 89 30.23 10.93 19.53
C ASN A 89 31.05 10.01 20.44
N ALA A 90 30.97 8.69 20.28
CA ALA A 90 31.75 7.74 21.07
C ALA A 90 33.24 7.80 20.75
N PHE A 91 33.61 8.13 19.50
CA PHE A 91 34.99 8.33 19.07
C PHE A 91 35.59 9.62 19.66
N TRP A 92 34.87 10.75 19.58
CA TRP A 92 35.35 12.04 20.10
C TRP A 92 35.17 12.22 21.62
N ASN A 93 34.20 11.52 22.22
CA ASN A 93 33.93 11.50 23.66
C ASN A 93 33.94 10.05 24.19
N PRO A 94 35.13 9.42 24.25
CA PRO A 94 35.23 8.07 24.78
C PRO A 94 34.82 8.03 26.26
N PRO A 95 34.12 6.97 26.72
CA PRO A 95 33.68 6.86 28.10
C PRO A 95 34.89 6.84 29.05
N LYS A 96 34.87 7.72 30.07
CA LYS A 96 35.98 7.96 31.02
C LYS A 96 36.38 6.77 31.91
N GLN A 97 35.79 5.58 31.74
CA GLN A 97 36.11 4.41 32.55
C GLN A 97 36.31 3.16 31.69
N ARG A 98 37.56 2.91 31.29
CA ARG A 98 38.11 1.55 31.24
C ARG A 98 39.34 1.53 32.15
N LYS A 99 39.12 1.38 33.46
CA LYS A 99 40.18 0.88 34.35
C LYS A 99 40.42 -0.58 33.97
N ARG A 100 41.69 -0.91 33.73
CA ARG A 100 42.18 -2.25 33.42
C ARG A 100 41.78 -3.26 34.49
#